data_AF-A0A9Q9IP07-F1
#
_entry.id   AF-A0A9Q9IP07-F1
#
_cell.length_a   1.000
_cell.length_b   1.000
_cell.length_c   1.000
_cell.angle_alpha   90.00
_cell.angle_beta   90.00
_cell.angle_gamma   90.00
#
_symmetry.space_group_name_H-M   'P 1'
#
loop_
_entity.id
_entity.type
_entity.pdbx_description
1 polymer ?
#
loop_
_entity_poly.entity_id
_entity_poly.type
_entity_poly.pdbx_seq_one_letter_code
_entity_poly.pdbx_strand_id
1 'polypeptide(L)'
;MSEIDHLRRALDDIAGEVAPVDLRDRALTESRRIRNRRVGATALAGVAVLAVALGTTAVRGDDRAPTPEASPPPAVASPTTLPSEVAYRGPDLGPFASGTITVPSWGATLDATCTKGKVTLESGQGVSGTRRPVNVLGYATTDVDHDDIGDYVAYLRCGEGPESGGGQIVAYRRLPSDPSELQPIGQVIGPQDGFAMMDHLQARDGGRIAVLVSEQYSDAGQNAVPNQWRTYALQDGRFRQVDGPTTFPADAPSSRLTVTASALTFHLQGRAFTGSTTVTVRNDGNVPVARLELLLILPEGVRPAGDGWQSCAVRPDPGHNAVVCELDGPGAGATVAYPLTFFAARRPAPVDDPVNLGNHYVAIRQLTPYDGQVVIEHPEAVIPVTVP
;
A
#
# COMPACT_ATOMS: atom_id res chain seq x y z
N MET A 1 -36.58 -1.94 39.47
CA MET A 1 -35.33 -1.34 38.96
C MET A 1 -34.82 -2.29 37.89
N SER A 2 -34.80 -1.86 36.63
CA SER A 2 -34.63 -2.78 35.49
C SER A 2 -33.17 -3.13 35.25
N GLU A 3 -32.90 -4.28 34.63
CA GLU A 3 -31.56 -4.71 34.21
C GLU A 3 -30.87 -3.67 33.30
N ILE A 4 -31.67 -2.92 32.52
CA ILE A 4 -31.24 -1.80 31.68
C ILE A 4 -30.69 -0.63 32.53
N ASP A 5 -31.25 -0.37 33.71
CA ASP A 5 -30.79 0.70 34.60
C ASP A 5 -29.46 0.35 35.29
N HIS A 6 -29.15 -0.95 35.38
CA HIS A 6 -27.87 -1.43 35.91
C HIS A 6 -26.78 -1.36 34.84
N LEU A 7 -27.14 -1.66 33.59
CA LEU A 7 -26.24 -1.56 32.44
C LEU A 7 -25.88 -0.11 32.12
N ARG A 8 -26.86 0.81 32.17
CA ARG A 8 -26.60 2.26 31.98
C ARG A 8 -25.65 2.82 33.03
N ARG A 9 -25.86 2.49 34.31
CA ARG A 9 -24.96 2.94 35.38
C ARG A 9 -23.56 2.34 35.27
N ALA A 10 -23.44 1.07 34.91
CA ALA A 10 -22.13 0.45 34.70
C ALA A 10 -21.37 1.09 33.52
N LEU A 11 -22.08 1.47 32.45
CA LEU A 11 -21.48 2.18 31.32
C LEU A 11 -21.10 3.62 31.67
N ASP A 12 -21.90 4.34 32.47
CA ASP A 12 -21.56 5.68 32.95
C ASP A 12 -20.36 5.66 33.92
N ASP A 13 -20.24 4.64 34.78
CA ASP A 13 -19.08 4.47 35.67
C ASP A 13 -17.82 4.18 34.87
N ILE A 14 -17.88 3.29 33.87
CA ILE A 14 -16.75 3.00 32.98
C ILE A 14 -16.38 4.25 32.17
N ALA A 15 -17.38 5.01 31.68
CA ALA A 15 -17.13 6.26 30.96
C ALA A 15 -16.55 7.36 31.86
N GLY A 16 -16.86 7.36 33.16
CA GLY A 16 -16.32 8.27 34.16
C GLY A 16 -14.88 7.94 34.60
N GLU A 17 -14.51 6.66 34.63
CA GLU A 17 -13.14 6.21 34.96
C GLU A 17 -12.15 6.40 33.81
N VAL A 18 -12.64 6.48 32.57
CA VAL A 18 -11.83 6.94 31.44
C VAL A 18 -11.79 8.46 31.47
N ALA A 19 -10.95 9.03 32.34
CA ALA A 19 -10.48 10.40 32.16
C ALA A 19 -10.04 10.51 30.69
N PRO A 20 -10.52 11.49 29.91
CA PRO A 20 -10.15 11.62 28.50
C PRO A 20 -8.63 11.73 28.44
N VAL A 21 -7.98 10.61 28.17
CA VAL A 21 -6.57 10.57 27.88
C VAL A 21 -6.51 11.32 26.58
N ASP A 22 -6.04 12.56 26.63
CA ASP A 22 -5.96 13.43 25.48
C ASP A 22 -4.90 12.86 24.53
N LEU A 23 -5.33 11.86 23.75
CA LEU A 23 -4.54 11.19 22.72
C LEU A 23 -4.09 12.23 21.70
N ARG A 24 -4.85 13.31 21.53
CA ARG A 24 -4.51 14.44 20.67
C ARG A 24 -3.33 15.22 21.21
N ASP A 25 -3.30 15.57 22.49
CA ASP A 25 -2.14 16.25 23.08
C ASP A 25 -0.88 15.37 23.06
N ARG A 26 -1.04 14.06 23.28
CA ARG A 26 0.08 13.11 23.19
C ARG A 26 0.60 12.98 21.76
N ALA A 27 -0.30 12.89 20.77
CA ALA A 27 0.05 12.83 19.35
C ALA A 27 0.68 14.14 18.85
N LEU A 28 0.17 15.30 19.26
CA LEU A 28 0.73 16.61 18.91
C LEU A 28 2.12 16.82 19.53
N THR A 29 2.33 16.31 20.75
CA THR A 29 3.63 16.39 21.43
C THR A 29 4.69 15.54 20.73
N GLU A 30 4.37 14.29 20.34
CA GLU A 30 5.29 13.45 19.56
C GLU A 30 5.52 13.99 18.15
N SER A 31 4.50 14.53 17.48
CA SER A 31 4.64 15.18 16.17
C SER A 31 5.60 16.39 16.22
N ARG A 32 5.48 17.25 17.23
CA ARG A 32 6.40 18.39 17.44
C ARG A 32 7.82 17.93 17.72
N ARG A 33 8.00 16.82 18.45
CA ARG A 33 9.31 16.25 18.75
C ARG A 33 10.01 15.73 17.49
N ILE A 34 9.28 15.05 16.60
CA ILE A 34 9.79 14.58 15.31
C ILE A 34 10.15 15.76 14.41
N ARG A 35 9.28 16.77 14.31
CA ARG A 35 9.54 17.99 13.53
C ARG A 35 10.80 18.72 14.02
N ASN A 36 10.96 18.90 15.34
CA ASN A 36 12.11 19.60 15.91
C ASN A 36 13.42 18.83 15.73
N ARG A 37 13.38 17.49 15.67
CA ARG A 37 14.56 16.68 15.32
C ARG A 37 15.00 16.84 13.86
N ARG A 38 14.08 17.17 12.95
CA ARG A 38 14.38 17.35 11.51
C ARG A 38 14.95 18.73 11.17
N VAL A 39 14.72 19.75 12.00
CA VAL A 39 15.17 21.13 11.73
C VAL A 39 16.63 21.39 12.19
N GLY A 40 17.27 20.45 12.87
CA GLY A 40 18.62 20.60 13.44
C GLY A 40 19.81 20.42 12.49
N ALA A 41 19.61 20.14 11.20
CA ALA A 41 20.69 19.76 10.29
C ALA A 41 20.65 20.50 8.95
N THR A 42 20.80 21.83 8.96
CA THR A 42 21.20 22.59 7.77
C THR A 42 22.10 23.74 8.18
N ALA A 43 23.41 23.50 8.15
CA ALA A 43 24.43 24.52 8.24
C ALA A 43 25.35 24.46 7.01
N LEU A 44 25.26 25.52 6.20
CA LEU A 44 26.28 26.16 5.37
C LEU A 44 27.08 25.34 4.34
N ALA A 45 26.86 25.65 3.06
CA ALA A 45 27.93 25.72 2.06
C ALA A 45 27.61 26.74 0.94
N GLY A 46 28.40 27.83 0.92
CA GLY A 46 29.19 28.25 -0.24
C GLY A 46 28.53 28.91 -1.46
N VAL A 47 28.94 30.15 -1.74
CA VAL A 47 28.59 31.02 -2.87
C VAL A 47 29.54 30.82 -4.08
N ALA A 48 29.04 31.20 -5.27
CA ALA A 48 29.74 31.57 -6.53
C ALA A 48 30.03 30.41 -7.51
N VAL A 49 29.91 30.53 -8.85
CA VAL A 49 30.32 31.61 -9.77
C VAL A 49 29.69 31.42 -11.19
N LEU A 50 29.58 32.53 -11.94
CA LEU A 50 29.61 32.74 -13.41
C LEU A 50 28.34 32.65 -14.27
N ALA A 51 27.87 33.86 -14.62
CA ALA A 51 27.10 34.16 -15.81
C ALA A 51 27.95 33.95 -17.08
N VAL A 52 27.39 33.24 -18.06
CA VAL A 52 27.84 33.24 -19.45
C VAL A 52 26.66 33.68 -20.31
N ALA A 53 26.72 34.93 -20.78
CA ALA A 53 25.88 35.44 -21.83
C ALA A 53 26.47 34.99 -23.18
N LEU A 54 25.78 34.11 -23.89
CA LEU A 54 26.04 33.84 -25.30
C LEU A 54 24.92 34.45 -26.14
N GLY A 55 25.32 35.38 -27.01
CA GLY A 55 24.44 36.16 -27.86
C GLY A 55 23.73 35.31 -28.90
N THR A 56 22.45 35.59 -29.08
CA THR A 56 21.66 35.13 -30.22
C THR A 56 21.61 36.24 -31.27
N THR A 57 22.12 35.95 -32.45
CA THR A 57 21.91 36.76 -33.65
C THR A 57 20.49 36.53 -34.15
N ALA A 58 19.69 37.60 -34.19
CA ALA A 58 18.35 37.57 -34.77
C ALA A 58 18.45 37.59 -36.30
N VAL A 59 18.14 36.46 -36.94
CA VAL A 59 17.83 36.41 -38.38
C VAL A 59 16.35 36.76 -38.54
N ARG A 60 16.06 37.95 -39.10
CA ARG A 60 14.71 38.31 -39.60
C ARG A 60 14.50 37.57 -40.92
N GLY A 61 13.77 36.45 -40.87
CA GLY A 61 13.08 35.90 -42.03
C GLY A 61 11.67 36.50 -42.10
N ASP A 62 11.34 37.15 -43.21
CA ASP A 62 9.97 37.53 -43.55
C ASP A 62 9.20 36.26 -43.98
N ASP A 63 8.81 35.45 -42.99
CA ASP A 63 7.86 34.36 -43.20
C ASP A 63 6.44 34.85 -42.92
N ARG A 64 5.69 34.94 -44.02
CA ARG A 64 4.26 35.25 -44.03
C ARG A 64 3.53 34.13 -43.30
N ALA A 65 3.25 34.34 -42.01
CA ALA A 65 2.52 33.38 -41.18
C ALA A 65 1.18 33.02 -41.86
N PRO A 66 0.89 31.73 -42.12
CA PRO A 66 -0.44 31.32 -42.54
C PRO A 66 -1.43 31.77 -41.48
N THR A 67 -2.51 32.42 -41.92
CA THR A 67 -3.62 32.80 -41.05
C THR A 67 -4.06 31.57 -40.24
N PRO A 68 -4.05 31.62 -38.90
CA PRO A 68 -4.51 30.51 -38.09
C PRO A 68 -5.95 30.21 -38.47
N GLU A 69 -6.18 29.02 -39.01
CA GLU A 69 -7.52 28.48 -39.14
C GLU A 69 -8.14 28.48 -37.74
N ALA A 70 -9.34 29.05 -37.59
CA ALA A 70 -9.98 29.20 -36.31
C ALA A 70 -10.12 27.82 -35.67
N SER A 71 -9.27 27.55 -34.66
CA SER A 71 -9.29 26.29 -33.94
C SER A 71 -10.72 26.11 -33.39
N PRO A 72 -11.38 24.97 -33.69
CA PRO A 72 -12.74 24.74 -33.24
C PRO A 72 -12.80 24.93 -31.72
N PRO A 73 -13.90 25.49 -31.20
CA PRO A 73 -14.04 25.74 -29.77
C PRO A 73 -13.72 24.44 -29.01
N PRO A 74 -12.92 24.50 -27.93
CA PRO A 74 -12.49 23.31 -27.20
C PRO A 74 -13.72 22.52 -26.79
N ALA A 75 -13.77 21.26 -27.22
CA ALA A 75 -14.86 20.36 -26.89
C ALA A 75 -15.01 20.29 -25.37
N VAL A 76 -16.26 20.27 -24.89
CA VAL A 76 -16.54 20.08 -23.48
C VAL A 76 -16.09 18.69 -23.09
N ALA A 77 -15.13 18.60 -22.15
CA ALA A 77 -14.68 17.33 -21.63
C ALA A 77 -15.88 16.61 -21.01
N SER A 78 -16.20 15.44 -21.55
CA SER A 78 -17.28 14.61 -21.03
C SER A 78 -16.75 13.71 -19.91
N PRO A 79 -17.59 13.34 -18.93
CA PRO A 79 -17.17 12.45 -17.86
C PRO A 79 -16.70 11.10 -18.42
N THR A 80 -15.55 10.63 -17.95
CA THR A 80 -15.02 9.31 -18.29
C THR A 80 -15.71 8.28 -17.39
N THR A 81 -16.30 7.25 -18.01
CA THR A 81 -16.85 6.12 -17.25
C THR A 81 -15.70 5.18 -16.92
N LEU A 82 -15.34 5.11 -15.64
CA LEU A 82 -14.33 4.16 -15.16
C LEU A 82 -14.98 2.84 -14.76
N PRO A 83 -14.24 1.72 -14.87
CA PRO A 83 -14.66 0.48 -14.23
C PRO A 83 -14.78 0.71 -12.71
N SER A 84 -15.78 0.09 -12.09
CA SER A 84 -15.77 -0.05 -10.63
C SER A 84 -14.65 -1.01 -10.25
N GLU A 85 -13.83 -0.61 -9.29
CA GLU A 85 -12.92 -1.54 -8.66
C GLU A 85 -13.78 -2.64 -8.04
N VAL A 86 -13.44 -3.90 -8.35
CA VAL A 86 -14.12 -5.02 -7.71
C VAL A 86 -13.83 -4.87 -6.22
N ALA A 87 -14.87 -4.63 -5.42
CA ALA A 87 -14.73 -4.54 -3.97
C ALA A 87 -13.84 -5.68 -3.51
N TYR A 88 -12.78 -5.36 -2.76
CA TYR A 88 -11.78 -6.33 -2.31
C TYR A 88 -12.52 -7.48 -1.64
N ARG A 89 -12.79 -8.53 -2.42
CA ARG A 89 -13.13 -9.83 -1.87
C ARG A 89 -11.83 -10.19 -1.20
N GLY A 90 -11.88 -10.45 0.10
CA GLY A 90 -10.71 -10.87 0.87
C GLY A 90 -9.88 -11.88 0.07
N PRO A 91 -8.58 -12.05 0.41
CA PRO A 91 -7.70 -12.90 -0.36
C PRO A 91 -8.39 -14.23 -0.66
N ASP A 92 -8.37 -14.66 -1.93
CA ASP A 92 -8.86 -16.01 -2.23
C ASP A 92 -8.01 -16.98 -1.41
N LEU A 93 -8.65 -17.70 -0.50
CA LEU A 93 -7.99 -18.66 0.37
C LEU A 93 -8.02 -20.06 -0.23
N GLY A 94 -8.75 -20.28 -1.32
CA GLY A 94 -8.84 -21.56 -2.02
C GLY A 94 -9.08 -22.73 -1.06
N PRO A 95 -8.21 -23.77 -1.04
CA PRO A 95 -8.38 -24.91 -0.14
C PRO A 95 -8.14 -24.58 1.35
N PHE A 96 -7.63 -23.39 1.67
CA PHE A 96 -7.48 -22.92 3.04
C PHE A 96 -8.70 -22.15 3.53
N ALA A 97 -9.69 -21.84 2.68
CA ALA A 97 -10.94 -21.22 3.12
C ALA A 97 -11.66 -22.12 4.13
N SER A 98 -11.61 -23.43 3.92
CA SER A 98 -12.13 -24.46 4.82
C SER A 98 -11.37 -25.76 4.62
N GLY A 99 -11.06 -26.48 5.69
CA GLY A 99 -10.36 -27.76 5.61
C GLY A 99 -9.58 -28.05 6.87
N THR A 100 -8.73 -29.07 6.85
CA THR A 100 -7.85 -29.36 7.97
C THR A 100 -6.40 -29.22 7.54
N ILE A 101 -5.61 -28.50 8.32
CA ILE A 101 -4.17 -28.34 8.08
C ILE A 101 -3.39 -28.81 9.30
N THR A 102 -2.16 -29.28 9.09
CA THR A 102 -1.20 -29.41 10.20
C THR A 102 -0.29 -28.18 10.22
N VAL A 103 -0.36 -27.41 11.31
CA VAL A 103 0.46 -26.22 11.54
C VAL A 103 1.77 -26.63 12.23
N PRO A 104 2.95 -26.35 11.63
CA PRO A 104 4.23 -26.61 12.27
C PRO A 104 4.45 -25.80 13.56
N SER A 105 5.54 -26.09 14.28
CA SER A 105 5.99 -25.27 15.41
C SER A 105 6.28 -23.84 14.95
N TRP A 106 5.92 -22.87 15.79
CA TRP A 106 6.25 -21.45 15.64
C TRP A 106 7.60 -21.10 16.30
N GLY A 107 8.29 -22.11 16.86
CA GLY A 107 9.43 -21.94 17.76
C GLY A 107 9.02 -21.92 19.24
N ALA A 108 9.98 -22.18 20.13
CA ALA A 108 9.73 -22.45 21.55
C ALA A 108 8.92 -21.35 22.27
N THR A 109 9.23 -20.08 22.00
CA THR A 109 8.56 -18.94 22.63
C THR A 109 7.10 -18.81 22.18
N LEU A 110 6.84 -18.94 20.88
CA LEU A 110 5.52 -18.73 20.30
C LEU A 110 4.60 -19.94 20.43
N ASP A 111 5.17 -21.15 20.48
CA ASP A 111 4.43 -22.39 20.70
C ASP A 111 3.59 -22.42 21.99
N ALA A 112 3.95 -21.61 22.98
CA ALA A 112 3.18 -21.47 24.22
C ALA A 112 1.85 -20.72 24.01
N THR A 113 1.77 -19.85 23.01
CA THR A 113 0.61 -18.96 22.78
C THR A 113 -0.08 -19.18 21.44
N CYS A 114 0.60 -19.77 20.46
CA CYS A 114 0.14 -19.96 19.09
C CYS A 114 -0.43 -21.36 18.85
N THR A 115 -1.56 -21.43 18.14
CA THR A 115 -2.16 -22.69 17.69
C THR A 115 -1.20 -23.46 16.78
N LYS A 116 -0.95 -24.75 17.07
CA LYS A 116 -0.08 -25.66 16.30
C LYS A 116 -0.65 -27.07 16.27
N GLY A 117 -0.17 -27.91 15.36
CA GLY A 117 -0.67 -29.28 15.14
C GLY A 117 -1.85 -29.30 14.17
N LYS A 118 -2.68 -30.35 14.24
CA LYS A 118 -3.84 -30.51 13.36
C LYS A 118 -4.95 -29.53 13.76
N VAL A 119 -5.40 -28.70 12.80
CA VAL A 119 -6.35 -27.61 13.01
C VAL A 119 -7.35 -27.57 11.86
N THR A 120 -8.64 -27.48 12.20
CA THR A 120 -9.69 -27.22 11.21
C THR A 120 -9.84 -25.72 10.99
N LEU A 121 -9.82 -25.32 9.73
CA LEU A 121 -10.02 -23.95 9.28
C LEU A 121 -11.49 -23.69 8.96
N GLU A 122 -11.96 -22.53 9.38
CA GLU A 122 -13.23 -21.92 9.00
C GLU A 122 -12.95 -20.50 8.51
N SER A 123 -13.29 -20.21 7.26
CA SER A 123 -12.96 -18.93 6.59
C SER A 123 -11.48 -18.54 6.68
N GLY A 124 -10.57 -19.52 6.59
CA GLY A 124 -9.12 -19.27 6.71
C GLY A 124 -8.58 -19.20 8.13
N GLN A 125 -9.43 -19.30 9.14
CA GLN A 125 -9.05 -19.16 10.54
C GLN A 125 -9.20 -20.50 11.27
N GLY A 126 -8.20 -20.88 12.04
CA GLY A 126 -8.22 -22.08 12.85
C GLY A 126 -7.93 -21.78 14.32
N VAL A 127 -8.74 -22.30 15.23
CA VAL A 127 -8.60 -22.10 16.68
C VAL A 127 -8.39 -23.45 17.35
N SER A 128 -7.50 -23.52 18.34
CA SER A 128 -7.32 -24.70 19.19
C SER A 128 -7.24 -24.31 20.67
N GLY A 129 -8.36 -24.45 21.38
CA GLY A 129 -8.45 -24.17 22.81
C GLY A 129 -8.27 -22.69 23.13
N THR A 130 -7.41 -22.36 24.10
CA THR A 130 -7.15 -20.97 24.55
C THR A 130 -6.00 -20.29 23.81
N ARG A 131 -5.41 -20.94 22.80
CA ARG A 131 -4.31 -20.39 22.01
C ARG A 131 -4.82 -19.38 21.00
N ARG A 132 -3.94 -18.47 20.59
CA ARG A 132 -4.21 -17.52 19.50
C ARG A 132 -4.56 -18.28 18.22
N PRO A 133 -5.50 -17.78 17.41
CA PRO A 133 -5.87 -18.41 16.15
C PRO A 133 -4.67 -18.48 15.20
N VAL A 134 -4.67 -19.47 14.30
CA VAL A 134 -3.89 -19.41 13.07
C VAL A 134 -4.77 -18.79 11.99
N ASN A 135 -4.25 -17.78 11.29
CA ASN A 135 -4.91 -17.13 10.17
C ASN A 135 -4.13 -17.39 8.89
N VAL A 136 -4.81 -17.82 7.82
CA VAL A 136 -4.23 -17.91 6.49
C VAL A 136 -4.43 -16.58 5.78
N LEU A 137 -3.33 -15.87 5.49
CA LEU A 137 -3.40 -14.55 4.85
C LEU A 137 -3.42 -14.62 3.32
N GLY A 138 -3.01 -15.76 2.76
CA GLY A 138 -2.95 -16.01 1.33
C GLY A 138 -2.16 -17.27 1.03
N TYR A 139 -2.20 -17.69 -0.24
CA TYR A 139 -1.45 -18.84 -0.72
C TYR A 139 -0.97 -18.66 -2.16
N ALA A 140 0.00 -19.46 -2.55
CA ALA A 140 0.43 -19.65 -3.93
C ALA A 140 0.37 -21.15 -4.28
N THR A 141 0.32 -21.47 -5.57
CA THR A 141 0.42 -22.85 -6.06
C THR A 141 1.68 -23.01 -6.89
N THR A 142 2.39 -24.11 -6.64
CA THR A 142 3.56 -24.56 -7.42
C THR A 142 3.93 -25.96 -6.97
N ASP A 143 4.51 -26.76 -7.85
CA ASP A 143 5.11 -28.05 -7.51
C ASP A 143 6.47 -27.81 -6.83
N VAL A 144 6.56 -27.93 -5.51
CA VAL A 144 7.79 -27.63 -4.74
C VAL A 144 8.72 -28.83 -4.60
N ASP A 145 8.21 -30.05 -4.76
CA ASP A 145 8.96 -31.30 -4.62
C ASP A 145 9.27 -32.01 -5.95
N HIS A 146 8.83 -31.41 -7.07
CA HIS A 146 9.08 -31.84 -8.44
C HIS A 146 8.49 -33.23 -8.76
N ASP A 147 7.32 -33.52 -8.21
CA ASP A 147 6.60 -34.78 -8.44
C ASP A 147 5.48 -34.68 -9.50
N ASP A 148 5.44 -33.56 -10.24
CA ASP A 148 4.43 -33.20 -11.24
C ASP A 148 3.01 -33.03 -10.66
N ILE A 149 2.86 -32.91 -9.33
CA ILE A 149 1.61 -32.61 -8.63
C ILE A 149 1.72 -31.21 -8.02
N GLY A 150 0.71 -30.37 -8.26
CA GLY A 150 0.72 -29.00 -7.72
C GLY A 150 0.54 -28.98 -6.20
N ASP A 151 1.47 -28.30 -5.51
CA ASP A 151 1.41 -28.05 -4.07
C ASP A 151 0.85 -26.66 -3.75
N TYR A 152 0.60 -26.43 -2.47
CA TYR A 152 0.09 -25.19 -1.91
C TYR A 152 1.11 -24.60 -0.95
N VAL A 153 1.47 -23.34 -1.12
CA VAL A 153 2.33 -22.63 -0.18
C VAL A 153 1.53 -21.54 0.48
N ALA A 154 1.33 -21.63 1.80
CA ALA A 154 0.46 -20.74 2.55
C ALA A 154 1.24 -19.81 3.46
N TYR A 155 0.76 -18.57 3.57
CA TYR A 155 1.20 -17.63 4.59
C TYR A 155 0.29 -17.73 5.81
N LEU A 156 0.83 -18.30 6.90
CA LEU A 156 0.19 -18.43 8.20
C LEU A 156 0.60 -17.31 9.15
N ARG A 157 -0.34 -16.83 9.96
CA ARG A 157 -0.14 -15.81 11.00
C ARG A 157 -0.71 -16.28 12.34
N CYS A 158 0.02 -16.07 13.43
CA CYS A 158 -0.43 -16.40 14.79
C CYS A 158 -1.13 -15.20 15.47
N GLY A 159 -2.45 -15.23 15.51
CA GLY A 159 -3.31 -14.19 16.08
C GLY A 159 -3.89 -13.24 15.03
N GLU A 160 -4.75 -12.34 15.50
CA GLU A 160 -5.39 -11.31 14.67
C GLU A 160 -4.60 -10.00 14.73
N GLY A 161 -4.67 -9.20 13.67
CA GLY A 161 -4.08 -7.86 13.61
C GLY A 161 -2.56 -7.80 13.39
N PRO A 162 -2.01 -6.60 13.19
CA PRO A 162 -0.61 -6.38 12.86
C PRO A 162 0.33 -6.80 14.01
N GLU A 163 -0.09 -6.65 15.26
CA GLU A 163 0.67 -6.94 16.49
C GLU A 163 0.81 -8.45 16.83
N SER A 164 0.33 -9.32 15.94
CA SER A 164 0.27 -10.78 16.12
C SER A 164 1.66 -11.41 16.37
N GLY A 165 1.69 -12.57 17.03
CA GLY A 165 2.91 -13.17 17.60
C GLY A 165 3.94 -13.72 16.62
N GLY A 166 3.67 -13.76 15.31
CA GLY A 166 4.62 -14.23 14.31
C GLY A 166 3.92 -14.78 13.07
N GLY A 167 4.64 -14.75 11.95
CA GLY A 167 4.20 -15.39 10.71
C GLY A 167 5.06 -16.61 10.38
N GLN A 168 4.58 -17.48 9.50
CA GLN A 168 5.41 -18.50 8.83
C GLN A 168 4.84 -18.81 7.46
N ILE A 169 5.71 -19.22 6.54
CA ILE A 169 5.32 -19.75 5.22
C ILE A 169 5.53 -21.26 5.24
N VAL A 170 4.52 -22.02 4.86
CA VAL A 170 4.55 -23.49 4.89
C VAL A 170 4.05 -24.04 3.56
N ALA A 171 4.79 -25.00 3.01
CA ALA A 171 4.36 -25.75 1.83
C ALA A 171 3.56 -26.98 2.27
N TYR A 172 2.49 -27.25 1.55
CA TYR A 172 1.48 -28.26 1.82
C TYR A 172 1.16 -29.05 0.56
N ARG A 173 0.98 -30.36 0.72
CA ARG A 173 0.35 -31.20 -0.29
C ARG A 173 -1.04 -31.64 0.17
N ARG A 174 -1.93 -31.91 -0.78
CA ARG A 174 -3.19 -32.59 -0.48
C ARG A 174 -2.91 -34.04 -0.10
N LEU A 175 -3.55 -34.52 0.95
CA LEU A 175 -3.46 -35.92 1.31
C LEU A 175 -4.30 -36.76 0.33
N PRO A 176 -3.73 -37.77 -0.36
CA PRO A 176 -4.49 -38.56 -1.34
C PRO A 176 -5.70 -39.29 -0.75
N SER A 177 -5.64 -39.67 0.53
CA SER A 177 -6.72 -40.34 1.24
C SER A 177 -7.82 -39.39 1.73
N ASP A 178 -7.52 -38.10 1.87
CA ASP A 178 -8.47 -37.08 2.31
C ASP A 178 -8.14 -35.73 1.66
N PRO A 179 -8.81 -35.37 0.54
CA PRO A 179 -8.57 -34.11 -0.16
C PRO A 179 -8.90 -32.85 0.66
N SER A 180 -9.58 -32.98 1.80
CA SER A 180 -9.86 -31.88 2.74
C SER A 180 -8.73 -31.65 3.75
N GLU A 181 -7.76 -32.58 3.83
CA GLU A 181 -6.59 -32.47 4.69
C GLU A 181 -5.35 -32.07 3.88
N LEU A 182 -4.67 -31.02 4.34
CA LEU A 182 -3.41 -30.54 3.81
C LEU A 182 -2.27 -30.92 4.76
N GLN A 183 -1.35 -31.74 4.26
CA GLN A 183 -0.19 -32.21 4.98
C GLN A 183 1.02 -31.32 4.65
N PRO A 184 1.76 -30.80 5.66
CA PRO A 184 2.93 -29.99 5.41
C PRO A 184 4.03 -30.84 4.78
N ILE A 185 4.58 -30.34 3.68
CA ILE A 185 5.82 -30.84 3.06
C ILE A 185 7.00 -30.33 3.89
N GLY A 186 6.95 -29.05 4.27
CA GLY A 186 7.96 -28.40 5.09
C GLY A 186 7.67 -26.93 5.34
N GLN A 187 8.28 -26.39 6.39
CA GLN A 187 8.29 -24.96 6.65
C GLN A 187 9.33 -24.30 5.73
N VAL A 188 8.90 -23.27 4.99
CA VAL A 188 9.76 -22.50 4.08
C VAL A 188 10.58 -21.49 4.86
N ILE A 189 9.91 -20.75 5.75
CA ILE A 189 10.47 -19.71 6.60
C ILE A 189 9.52 -19.49 7.79
N GLY A 190 10.05 -19.17 8.97
CA GLY A 190 9.27 -18.92 10.17
C GLY A 190 9.96 -17.97 11.17
N PRO A 191 9.37 -17.77 12.37
CA PRO A 191 9.87 -16.81 13.35
C PRO A 191 11.27 -17.13 13.86
N GLN A 192 11.65 -18.42 13.88
CA GLN A 192 12.98 -18.85 14.30
C GLN A 192 14.12 -18.39 13.37
N ASP A 193 13.79 -17.93 12.15
CA ASP A 193 14.77 -17.47 11.18
C ASP A 193 15.17 -15.99 11.39
N GLY A 194 14.60 -15.33 12.42
CA GLY A 194 15.05 -14.00 12.88
C GLY A 194 14.45 -12.81 12.15
N PHE A 195 13.39 -13.02 11.36
CA PHE A 195 12.68 -11.93 10.66
C PHE A 195 11.52 -11.41 11.48
N ALA A 196 11.25 -10.11 11.34
CA ALA A 196 10.15 -9.51 12.06
C ALA A 196 8.82 -9.62 11.32
N MET A 197 8.83 -9.50 9.98
CA MET A 197 7.62 -9.63 9.17
C MET A 197 7.89 -10.34 7.84
N MET A 198 6.84 -10.98 7.32
CA MET A 198 6.75 -11.54 5.97
C MET A 198 5.59 -10.84 5.30
N ASP A 199 5.85 -10.13 4.21
CA ASP A 199 4.86 -9.19 3.67
C ASP A 199 4.22 -9.72 2.39
N HIS A 200 5.00 -10.46 1.58
CA HIS A 200 4.55 -11.01 0.30
C HIS A 200 5.08 -12.42 0.09
N LEU A 201 4.27 -13.22 -0.59
CA LEU A 201 4.55 -14.59 -0.99
C LEU A 201 4.35 -14.71 -2.50
N GLN A 202 5.32 -15.30 -3.20
CA GLN A 202 5.25 -15.52 -4.64
C GLN A 202 5.86 -16.88 -5.01
N ALA A 203 5.13 -17.67 -5.81
CA ALA A 203 5.70 -18.83 -6.50
C ALA A 203 6.52 -18.37 -7.72
N ARG A 204 7.68 -19.00 -7.91
CA ARG A 204 8.60 -18.80 -9.04
C ARG A 204 8.86 -20.13 -9.75
N ASP A 205 9.32 -20.04 -10.99
CA ASP A 205 9.60 -21.22 -11.82
C ASP A 205 10.49 -22.25 -11.12
N GLY A 206 10.13 -23.53 -11.29
CA GLY A 206 10.86 -24.68 -10.75
C GLY A 206 10.69 -24.86 -9.24
N GLY A 207 9.46 -24.73 -8.73
CA GLY A 207 9.16 -25.04 -7.32
C GLY A 207 9.72 -24.05 -6.30
N ARG A 208 10.14 -22.87 -6.75
CA ARG A 208 10.83 -21.88 -5.91
C ARG A 208 9.83 -20.93 -5.27
N ILE A 209 10.06 -20.61 -4.01
CA ILE A 209 9.20 -19.72 -3.23
C ILE A 209 9.95 -18.46 -2.89
N ALA A 210 9.51 -17.33 -3.42
CA ALA A 210 10.03 -16.02 -3.04
C ALA A 210 9.16 -15.40 -1.94
N VAL A 211 9.83 -14.88 -0.92
CA VAL A 211 9.19 -14.23 0.22
C VAL A 211 9.83 -12.85 0.39
N LEU A 212 8.99 -11.82 0.49
CA LEU A 212 9.43 -10.48 0.88
C LEU A 212 9.48 -10.43 2.39
N VAL A 213 10.68 -10.29 2.94
CA VAL A 213 10.90 -10.22 4.39
C VAL A 213 11.31 -8.82 4.79
N SER A 214 10.87 -8.39 5.98
CA SER A 214 11.24 -7.11 6.58
C SER A 214 12.19 -7.30 7.76
N GLU A 215 13.15 -6.39 7.90
CA GLU A 215 14.16 -6.41 8.97
C GLU A 215 13.54 -6.30 10.36
N GLN A 216 12.55 -5.43 10.50
CA GLN A 216 11.91 -5.11 11.77
C GLN A 216 10.40 -4.92 11.59
N TYR A 217 9.66 -5.08 12.67
CA TYR A 217 8.24 -4.83 12.69
C TYR A 217 7.99 -3.31 12.63
N SER A 218 6.93 -2.90 11.94
CA SER A 218 6.49 -1.50 11.93
C SER A 218 4.98 -1.39 11.77
N ASP A 219 4.36 -0.56 12.61
CA ASP A 219 2.95 -0.20 12.47
C ASP A 219 2.68 0.61 11.19
N ALA A 220 3.71 1.25 10.64
CA ALA A 220 3.64 1.92 9.34
C ALA A 220 3.76 0.94 8.14
N GLY A 221 3.85 -0.37 8.43
CA GLY A 221 3.90 -1.44 7.45
C GLY A 221 5.26 -1.60 6.75
N GLN A 222 5.26 -2.44 5.72
CA GLN A 222 6.43 -2.81 4.91
C GLN A 222 7.17 -1.62 4.25
N ASN A 223 6.50 -0.47 4.10
CA ASN A 223 7.05 0.75 3.48
C ASN A 223 7.80 1.66 4.48
N ALA A 224 8.00 1.20 5.72
CA ALA A 224 8.69 1.97 6.75
C ALA A 224 10.02 1.32 7.17
N VAL A 225 10.32 0.13 6.67
CA VAL A 225 11.44 -0.70 7.13
C VAL A 225 12.16 -1.31 5.94
N PRO A 226 13.48 -1.56 6.04
CA PRO A 226 14.19 -2.32 5.03
C PRO A 226 13.52 -3.68 4.80
N ASN A 227 13.31 -4.00 3.53
CA ASN A 227 12.75 -5.26 3.11
C ASN A 227 13.55 -5.81 1.92
N GLN A 228 13.53 -7.12 1.73
CA GLN A 228 14.23 -7.79 0.64
C GLN A 228 13.57 -9.11 0.27
N TRP A 229 13.62 -9.47 -1.01
CA TRP A 229 13.21 -10.78 -1.47
C TRP A 229 14.25 -11.84 -1.11
N ARG A 230 13.77 -12.98 -0.63
CA ARG A 230 14.53 -14.21 -0.46
C ARG A 230 13.82 -15.34 -1.16
N THR A 231 14.56 -16.14 -1.91
CA THR A 231 13.97 -17.29 -2.60
C THR A 231 14.42 -18.59 -1.95
N TYR A 232 13.48 -19.50 -1.77
CA TYR A 232 13.67 -20.79 -1.12
C TYR A 232 13.31 -21.92 -2.09
N ALA A 233 13.99 -23.05 -1.96
CA ALA A 233 13.67 -24.28 -2.68
C ALA A 233 13.78 -25.48 -1.74
N LEU A 234 13.02 -26.55 -2.01
CA LEU A 234 13.14 -27.80 -1.29
C LEU A 234 14.45 -28.51 -1.69
N GLN A 235 15.34 -28.75 -0.73
CA GLN A 235 16.63 -29.42 -0.93
C GLN A 235 16.90 -30.38 0.23
N ASP A 236 17.11 -31.66 -0.09
CA ASP A 236 17.32 -32.73 0.90
C ASP A 236 16.18 -32.81 1.94
N GLY A 237 14.94 -32.67 1.50
CA GLY A 237 13.75 -32.73 2.37
C GLY A 237 13.54 -31.52 3.28
N ARG A 238 14.24 -30.41 3.06
CA ARG A 238 14.04 -29.14 3.79
C ARG A 238 14.14 -27.94 2.86
N PHE A 239 13.40 -26.88 3.15
CA PHE A 239 13.56 -25.63 2.41
C PHE A 239 14.88 -24.96 2.78
N ARG A 240 15.60 -24.47 1.76
CA ARG A 240 16.81 -23.68 1.92
C ARG A 240 16.71 -22.42 1.07
N GLN A 241 17.25 -21.32 1.57
CA GLN A 241 17.42 -20.12 0.76
C GLN A 241 18.41 -20.42 -0.38
N VAL A 242 17.97 -20.22 -1.63
CA VAL A 242 18.74 -20.48 -2.85
C VAL A 242 19.07 -19.20 -3.62
N ASP A 243 18.41 -18.07 -3.31
CA ASP A 243 18.66 -16.78 -3.94
C ASP A 243 18.25 -15.62 -3.01
N GLY A 244 18.75 -14.42 -3.32
CA GLY A 244 18.57 -13.19 -2.55
C GLY A 244 19.52 -13.04 -1.35
N PRO A 245 19.60 -11.86 -0.72
CA PRO A 245 20.53 -11.61 0.38
C PRO A 245 20.11 -12.35 1.67
N THR A 246 21.08 -12.80 2.47
CA THR A 246 20.85 -13.48 3.76
C THR A 246 20.86 -12.52 4.96
N THR A 247 21.37 -11.31 4.77
CA THR A 247 21.40 -10.22 5.76
C THR A 247 20.82 -8.95 5.14
N PHE A 248 20.35 -8.03 5.98
CA PHE A 248 19.99 -6.69 5.53
C PHE A 248 21.26 -5.83 5.43
N PRO A 249 21.48 -5.11 4.33
CA PRO A 249 22.57 -4.14 4.24
C PRO A 249 22.32 -2.97 5.20
N ALA A 250 23.39 -2.44 5.81
CA ALA A 250 23.30 -1.26 6.69
C ALA A 250 22.73 -0.04 5.96
N ASP A 251 23.08 0.12 4.68
CA ASP A 251 22.54 1.15 3.78
C ASP A 251 21.69 0.48 2.69
N ALA A 252 20.48 0.08 3.05
CA ALA A 252 19.57 -0.57 2.11
C ALA A 252 19.27 0.34 0.91
N PRO A 253 19.34 -0.19 -0.33
CA PRO A 253 18.80 0.51 -1.49
C PRO A 253 17.38 0.93 -1.19
N SER A 254 17.07 2.21 -1.39
CA SER A 254 15.78 2.77 -1.05
C SER A 254 15.18 3.60 -2.17
N SER A 255 13.88 3.47 -2.37
CA SER A 255 13.06 4.48 -3.05
C SER A 255 12.60 5.49 -2.00
N ARG A 256 12.71 6.80 -2.25
CA ARG A 256 12.26 7.84 -1.31
C ARG A 256 11.20 8.71 -1.95
N LEU A 257 9.94 8.37 -1.70
CA LEU A 257 8.83 8.96 -2.42
C LEU A 257 8.22 10.13 -1.66
N THR A 258 7.97 11.21 -2.41
CA THR A 258 7.15 12.33 -1.99
C THR A 258 6.11 12.60 -3.07
N VAL A 259 4.85 12.76 -2.68
CA VAL A 259 3.77 13.21 -3.55
C VAL A 259 3.43 14.67 -3.27
N THR A 260 3.14 15.43 -4.31
CA THR A 260 2.51 16.75 -4.22
C THR A 260 1.40 16.85 -5.25
N ALA A 261 0.45 17.76 -5.03
CA ALA A 261 -0.61 18.06 -5.99
C ALA A 261 -0.74 19.57 -6.17
N SER A 262 -0.96 20.01 -7.41
CA SER A 262 -1.37 21.40 -7.67
C SER A 262 -2.81 21.63 -7.18
N ALA A 263 -3.23 22.89 -7.13
CA ALA A 263 -4.65 23.19 -6.89
C ALA A 263 -5.52 22.59 -8.01
N LEU A 264 -6.57 21.87 -7.62
CA LEU A 264 -7.66 21.47 -8.50
C LEU A 264 -8.52 22.71 -8.78
N THR A 265 -8.29 23.31 -9.95
CA THR A 265 -8.98 24.53 -10.36
C THR A 265 -10.11 24.18 -11.33
N PHE A 266 -11.34 24.56 -11.00
CA PHE A 266 -12.49 24.38 -11.87
C PHE A 266 -12.78 25.64 -12.69
N HIS A 267 -13.31 25.45 -13.90
CA HIS A 267 -13.83 26.50 -14.76
C HIS A 267 -15.23 26.13 -15.24
N LEU A 268 -16.12 27.11 -15.31
CA LEU A 268 -17.45 26.90 -15.87
C LEU A 268 -17.34 26.72 -17.40
N GLN A 269 -17.81 25.59 -17.90
CA GLN A 269 -17.86 25.28 -19.32
C GLN A 269 -19.30 24.88 -19.69
N GLY A 270 -20.03 25.82 -20.30
CA GLY A 270 -21.47 25.66 -20.53
C GLY A 270 -22.27 25.66 -19.23
N ARG A 271 -22.85 24.51 -18.88
CA ARG A 271 -23.63 24.32 -17.62
C ARG A 271 -22.92 23.45 -16.59
N ALA A 272 -21.71 23.00 -16.89
CA ALA A 272 -20.92 22.12 -16.04
C ALA A 272 -19.58 22.76 -15.71
N PHE A 273 -18.83 22.15 -14.80
CA PHE A 273 -17.50 22.58 -14.40
C PHE A 273 -16.48 21.55 -14.90
N THR A 274 -15.43 22.05 -15.54
CA THR A 274 -14.25 21.25 -15.91
C THR A 274 -13.10 21.70 -15.03
N GLY A 275 -12.43 20.75 -14.38
CA GLY A 275 -11.29 21.05 -13.51
C GLY A 275 -10.06 20.27 -13.92
N SER A 276 -8.89 20.77 -13.55
CA SER A 276 -7.63 20.07 -13.76
C SER A 276 -6.72 20.20 -12.54
N THR A 277 -5.96 19.15 -12.29
CA THR A 277 -4.81 19.18 -11.36
C THR A 277 -3.65 18.38 -11.93
N THR A 278 -2.45 18.62 -11.42
CA THR A 278 -1.27 17.82 -11.69
C THR A 278 -0.79 17.21 -10.39
N VAL A 279 -0.73 15.89 -10.35
CA VAL A 279 -0.09 15.16 -9.25
C VAL A 279 1.36 14.92 -9.63
N THR A 280 2.29 15.30 -8.77
CA THR A 280 3.72 15.12 -9.00
C THR A 280 4.28 14.15 -7.97
N VAL A 281 4.96 13.11 -8.44
CA VAL A 281 5.63 12.12 -7.59
C VAL A 281 7.12 12.21 -7.86
N ARG A 282 7.88 12.45 -6.79
CA ARG A 282 9.34 12.55 -6.81
C ARG A 282 9.94 11.36 -6.06
N ASN A 283 11.01 10.80 -6.61
CA ASN A 283 11.81 9.76 -5.97
C ASN A 283 13.23 10.28 -5.72
N ASP A 284 13.55 10.60 -4.47
CA ASP A 284 14.88 11.00 -4.02
C ASP A 284 15.77 9.81 -3.65
N GLY A 285 15.27 8.59 -3.86
CA GLY A 285 15.96 7.35 -3.61
C GLY A 285 16.92 6.95 -4.74
N ASN A 286 17.65 5.87 -4.49
CA ASN A 286 18.58 5.26 -5.44
C ASN A 286 18.02 4.01 -6.14
N VAL A 287 16.77 3.63 -5.84
CA VAL A 287 16.04 2.54 -6.49
C VAL A 287 14.87 3.12 -7.30
N PRO A 288 14.63 2.67 -8.55
CA PRO A 288 13.46 3.07 -9.31
C PRO A 288 12.18 2.39 -8.79
N VAL A 289 11.04 3.07 -8.93
CA VAL A 289 9.73 2.49 -8.65
C VAL A 289 9.12 2.02 -9.96
N ALA A 290 8.94 0.71 -10.11
CA ALA A 290 8.34 0.16 -11.33
C ALA A 290 6.84 0.47 -11.41
N ARG A 291 6.09 0.20 -10.32
CA ARG A 291 4.62 0.36 -10.26
C ARG A 291 4.22 1.16 -9.02
N LEU A 292 3.34 2.12 -9.23
CA LEU A 292 2.80 3.01 -8.23
C LEU A 292 1.26 2.92 -8.24
N GLU A 293 0.66 2.78 -7.08
CA GLU A 293 -0.76 3.01 -6.86
C GLU A 293 -0.95 4.46 -6.43
N LEU A 294 -1.84 5.16 -7.12
CA LEU A 294 -2.29 6.50 -6.78
C LEU A 294 -3.74 6.42 -6.32
N LEU A 295 -3.99 6.76 -5.05
CA LEU A 295 -5.34 6.88 -4.49
C LEU A 295 -5.72 8.36 -4.44
N LEU A 296 -6.79 8.75 -5.13
CA LEU A 296 -7.36 10.08 -5.05
C LEU A 296 -8.70 10.01 -4.33
N ILE A 297 -8.85 10.81 -3.26
CA ILE A 297 -10.14 11.04 -2.62
C ILE A 297 -10.68 12.38 -3.12
N LEU A 298 -11.84 12.37 -3.79
CA LEU A 298 -12.39 13.54 -4.49
C LEU A 298 -13.71 14.02 -3.86
N PRO A 299 -14.05 15.31 -4.01
CA PRO A 299 -15.34 15.82 -3.56
C PRO A 299 -16.53 15.11 -4.21
N GLU A 300 -17.65 15.06 -3.49
CA GLU A 300 -18.89 14.50 -4.02
C GLU A 300 -19.28 15.18 -5.35
N GLY A 301 -19.62 14.37 -6.35
CA GLY A 301 -20.02 14.84 -7.68
C GLY A 301 -18.87 15.23 -8.63
N VAL A 302 -17.62 15.26 -8.15
CA VAL A 302 -16.43 15.38 -9.00
C VAL A 302 -16.07 14.01 -9.57
N ARG A 303 -15.91 13.92 -10.90
CA ARG A 303 -15.63 12.67 -11.61
C ARG A 303 -14.42 12.83 -12.54
N PRO A 304 -13.67 11.74 -12.79
CA PRO A 304 -12.70 11.65 -13.89
C PRO A 304 -13.26 12.13 -15.23
N ALA A 305 -12.44 12.84 -16.00
CA ALA A 305 -12.74 13.27 -17.36
C ALA A 305 -11.49 13.22 -18.26
N GLY A 306 -11.67 12.90 -19.54
CA GLY A 306 -10.59 12.74 -20.51
C GLY A 306 -9.84 11.40 -20.42
N ASP A 307 -8.77 11.28 -21.20
CA ASP A 307 -8.06 10.01 -21.45
C ASP A 307 -7.00 9.67 -20.39
N GLY A 308 -6.67 10.59 -19.48
CA GLY A 308 -5.65 10.39 -18.44
C GLY A 308 -6.00 9.34 -17.37
N TRP A 309 -7.10 8.60 -17.52
CA TRP A 309 -7.67 7.71 -16.51
C TRP A 309 -7.74 6.24 -16.94
N GLN A 310 -7.08 5.86 -18.03
CA GLN A 310 -7.18 4.51 -18.61
C GLN A 310 -6.74 3.39 -17.65
N SER A 311 -5.81 3.66 -16.74
CA SER A 311 -5.32 2.71 -15.73
C SER A 311 -5.99 2.88 -14.36
N CYS A 312 -7.16 3.50 -14.32
CA CYS A 312 -7.84 3.84 -13.07
C CYS A 312 -9.19 3.14 -12.93
N ALA A 313 -9.59 2.90 -11.68
CA ALA A 313 -10.89 2.38 -11.29
C ALA A 313 -11.51 3.24 -10.19
N VAL A 314 -12.84 3.27 -10.12
CA VAL A 314 -13.56 3.92 -9.02
C VAL A 314 -13.77 2.90 -7.91
N ARG A 315 -13.27 3.22 -6.71
CA ARG A 315 -13.58 2.51 -5.48
C ARG A 315 -14.83 3.15 -4.86
N PRO A 316 -15.95 2.44 -4.76
CA PRO A 316 -17.14 2.98 -4.14
C PRO A 316 -16.91 3.17 -2.63
N ASP A 317 -17.08 4.39 -2.15
CA ASP A 317 -17.00 4.74 -0.72
C ASP A 317 -18.19 5.64 -0.34
N PRO A 318 -18.93 5.38 0.76
CA PRO A 318 -20.00 6.24 1.21
C PRO A 318 -19.54 7.69 1.44
N GLY A 319 -20.01 8.61 0.59
CA GLY A 319 -19.84 10.06 0.77
C GLY A 319 -18.66 10.69 0.03
N HIS A 320 -17.86 9.92 -0.71
CA HIS A 320 -16.80 10.46 -1.56
C HIS A 320 -16.50 9.56 -2.76
N ASN A 321 -15.86 10.12 -3.79
CA ASN A 321 -15.38 9.33 -4.93
C ASN A 321 -13.90 9.02 -4.70
N ALA A 322 -13.60 7.77 -4.35
CA ALA A 322 -12.23 7.27 -4.34
C ALA A 322 -11.88 6.74 -5.74
N VAL A 323 -10.76 7.22 -6.30
CA VAL A 323 -10.23 6.76 -7.58
C VAL A 323 -8.86 6.16 -7.35
N VAL A 324 -8.65 4.93 -7.81
CA VAL A 324 -7.39 4.20 -7.66
C VAL A 324 -6.80 4.04 -9.04
N CYS A 325 -5.57 4.48 -9.23
CA CYS A 325 -4.84 4.36 -10.49
C CYS A 325 -3.59 3.53 -10.30
N GLU A 326 -3.35 2.61 -11.21
CA GLU A 326 -2.06 1.94 -11.33
C GLU A 326 -1.22 2.64 -12.41
N LEU A 327 -0.07 3.16 -12.03
CA LEU A 327 0.79 3.99 -12.86
C LEU A 327 2.23 3.48 -12.83
N ASP A 328 3.01 3.80 -13.87
CA ASP A 328 4.45 3.63 -13.82
C ASP A 328 5.05 4.57 -12.78
N GLY A 329 5.99 4.11 -11.95
CA GLY A 329 6.62 4.95 -10.95
C GLY A 329 7.80 5.78 -11.51
N PRO A 330 8.28 6.78 -10.74
CA PRO A 330 9.51 7.51 -11.08
C PRO A 330 10.75 6.61 -10.97
N GLY A 331 11.69 6.80 -11.91
CA GLY A 331 13.06 6.29 -11.77
C GLY A 331 13.78 6.86 -10.54
N ALA A 332 14.94 6.29 -10.19
CA ALA A 332 15.78 6.82 -9.13
C ALA A 332 16.20 8.27 -9.41
N GLY A 333 16.07 9.16 -8.42
CA GLY A 333 16.35 10.60 -8.58
C GLY A 333 15.39 11.35 -9.51
N ALA A 334 14.32 10.72 -10.01
CA ALA A 334 13.43 11.28 -11.01
C ALA A 334 12.15 11.89 -10.42
N THR A 335 11.50 12.74 -11.21
CA THR A 335 10.17 13.28 -10.94
C THR A 335 9.25 12.97 -12.12
N VAL A 336 8.04 12.51 -11.84
CA VAL A 336 6.98 12.28 -12.84
C VAL A 336 5.75 13.10 -12.46
N ALA A 337 5.08 13.65 -13.46
CA ALA A 337 3.87 14.44 -13.30
C ALA A 337 2.71 13.80 -14.06
N TYR A 338 1.57 13.65 -13.38
CA TYR A 338 0.33 13.08 -13.92
C TYR A 338 -0.71 14.20 -14.05
N PRO A 339 -0.95 14.71 -15.28
CA PRO A 339 -2.01 15.67 -15.51
C PRO A 339 -3.37 14.95 -15.49
N LEU A 340 -4.26 15.40 -14.61
CA LEU A 340 -5.57 14.80 -14.38
C LEU A 340 -6.66 15.83 -14.64
N THR A 341 -7.68 15.44 -15.40
CA THR A 341 -8.84 16.28 -15.72
C THR A 341 -10.10 15.71 -15.08
N PHE A 342 -10.99 16.60 -14.66
CA PHE A 342 -12.20 16.28 -13.91
C PHE A 342 -13.41 17.01 -14.48
N PHE A 343 -14.58 16.43 -14.24
CA PHE A 343 -15.89 16.97 -14.59
C PHE A 343 -16.78 17.01 -13.35
N ALA A 344 -17.55 18.08 -13.19
CA ALA A 344 -18.60 18.18 -12.20
C ALA A 344 -19.86 18.82 -12.80
N ALA A 345 -21.01 18.16 -12.63
CA ALA A 345 -22.29 18.65 -13.17
C ALA A 345 -22.86 19.84 -12.38
N ARG A 346 -22.39 20.05 -11.15
CA ARG A 346 -22.75 21.16 -10.26
C ARG A 346 -21.47 21.79 -9.74
N ARG A 347 -21.59 23.00 -9.17
CA ARG A 347 -20.48 23.68 -8.51
C ARG A 347 -19.94 22.76 -7.41
N PRO A 348 -18.67 22.32 -7.49
CA PRO A 348 -18.08 21.50 -6.42
C PRO A 348 -18.15 22.28 -5.11
N ALA A 349 -18.60 21.63 -4.04
CA ALA A 349 -18.58 22.25 -2.72
C ALA A 349 -17.12 22.36 -2.26
N PRO A 350 -16.63 23.55 -1.87
CA PRO A 350 -15.44 23.63 -1.05
C PRO A 350 -15.73 22.86 0.24
N VAL A 351 -14.89 21.91 0.60
CA VAL A 351 -15.00 21.25 1.89
C VAL A 351 -14.34 22.15 2.92
N ASP A 352 -15.15 22.99 3.56
CA ASP A 352 -14.77 23.72 4.78
C ASP A 352 -14.77 22.73 5.95
N ASP A 353 -13.76 21.85 6.03
CA ASP A 353 -13.63 20.94 7.17
C ASP A 353 -12.73 21.54 8.25
N PRO A 354 -13.28 21.98 9.40
CA PRO A 354 -12.51 22.56 10.49
C PRO A 354 -11.59 21.55 11.19
N VAL A 355 -11.71 20.25 10.91
CA VAL A 355 -10.93 19.20 11.58
C VAL A 355 -9.60 18.91 10.88
N ASN A 356 -9.28 19.58 9.77
CA ASN A 356 -7.99 19.48 9.07
C ASN A 356 -7.64 18.05 8.60
N LEU A 357 -8.62 17.15 8.57
CA LEU A 357 -8.47 15.78 8.04
C LEU A 357 -8.64 15.73 6.51
N GLY A 358 -8.85 16.89 5.87
CA GLY A 358 -8.79 17.09 4.43
C GLY A 358 -9.42 15.96 3.62
N ASN A 359 -10.74 16.00 3.39
CA ASN A 359 -11.43 14.98 2.60
C ASN A 359 -10.99 14.92 1.12
N HIS A 360 -9.99 15.72 0.70
CA HIS A 360 -9.38 15.67 -0.62
C HIS A 360 -7.87 15.59 -0.52
N TYR A 361 -7.37 14.38 -0.71
CA TYR A 361 -5.95 14.13 -0.75
C TYR A 361 -5.63 13.16 -1.87
N VAL A 362 -4.37 13.18 -2.25
CA VAL A 362 -3.75 12.14 -3.04
C VAL A 362 -2.82 11.36 -2.12
N ALA A 363 -2.93 10.04 -2.15
CA ALA A 363 -2.01 9.13 -1.49
C ALA A 363 -1.26 8.28 -2.51
N ILE A 364 -0.03 7.93 -2.21
CA ILE A 364 0.78 7.01 -3.01
C ILE A 364 1.12 5.75 -2.24
N ARG A 365 1.14 4.64 -2.96
CA ARG A 365 1.63 3.36 -2.46
C ARG A 365 2.44 2.67 -3.54
N GLN A 366 3.52 2.00 -3.17
CA GLN A 366 4.25 1.15 -4.11
C GLN A 366 3.56 -0.20 -4.24
N LEU A 367 3.42 -0.68 -5.47
CA LEU A 367 2.88 -2.01 -5.75
C LEU A 367 4.01 -3.02 -5.96
N THR A 368 3.77 -4.26 -5.57
CA THR A 368 4.71 -5.35 -5.83
C THR A 368 4.73 -5.75 -7.32
N PRO A 369 5.84 -6.33 -7.80
CA PRO A 369 7.10 -6.57 -7.09
C PRO A 369 7.95 -5.28 -6.98
N TYR A 370 8.72 -5.17 -5.90
CA TYR A 370 9.77 -4.16 -5.77
C TYR A 370 10.97 -4.76 -5.03
N ASP A 371 12.16 -4.24 -5.33
CA ASP A 371 13.42 -4.68 -4.73
C ASP A 371 13.96 -3.59 -3.81
N GLY A 372 14.22 -3.94 -2.55
CA GLY A 372 14.81 -3.03 -1.56
C GLY A 372 13.78 -2.20 -0.79
N GLN A 373 14.28 -1.32 0.07
CA GLN A 373 13.45 -0.51 0.95
C GLN A 373 12.63 0.50 0.15
N VAL A 374 11.39 0.68 0.53
CA VAL A 374 10.58 1.80 0.06
C VAL A 374 10.38 2.67 1.27
N VAL A 375 10.75 3.94 1.19
CA VAL A 375 10.47 4.94 2.21
C VAL A 375 9.55 5.97 1.58
N ILE A 376 8.33 6.07 2.10
CA ILE A 376 7.39 7.10 1.67
C ILE A 376 7.39 8.18 2.76
N GLU A 377 8.15 9.25 2.54
CA GLU A 377 8.35 10.29 3.57
C GLU A 377 7.09 11.16 3.76
N HIS A 378 6.35 11.36 2.66
CA HIS A 378 5.09 12.08 2.62
C HIS A 378 4.12 11.27 1.74
N PRO A 379 3.41 10.29 2.33
CA PRO A 379 2.54 9.40 1.57
C PRO A 379 1.31 10.09 1.03
N GLU A 380 0.98 11.27 1.58
CA GLU A 380 -0.23 12.00 1.29
C GLU A 380 0.08 13.47 0.98
N ALA A 381 -0.68 14.04 0.05
CA ALA A 381 -0.72 15.48 -0.19
C ALA A 381 -2.17 15.94 -0.33
N VAL A 382 -2.50 17.05 0.33
CA VAL A 382 -3.79 17.71 0.17
C VAL A 382 -3.91 18.27 -1.24
N ILE A 383 -5.10 18.15 -1.84
CA ILE A 383 -5.42 18.77 -3.13
C ILE A 383 -6.25 20.04 -2.85
N PRO A 384 -5.67 21.26 -2.95
CA PRO A 384 -6.44 22.47 -2.75
C PRO A 384 -7.49 22.61 -3.86
N VAL A 385 -8.76 22.86 -3.52
CA VAL A 385 -9.82 23.04 -4.52
C VAL A 385 -10.13 24.53 -4.69
N THR A 386 -10.14 25.01 -5.94
CA THR A 386 -10.51 26.39 -6.28
C THR A 386 -11.66 26.37 -7.27
N VAL A 387 -12.74 27.10 -6.94
CA VAL A 387 -13.95 27.20 -7.75
C VAL A 387 -14.27 28.68 -7.99
N PRO A 388 -14.58 29.10 -9.23
CA PRO A 388 -14.91 30.48 -9.55
C PRO A 388 -16.21 30.94 -8.90
#